data_AF-A0A3M6H3S3-F1
#
_entry.id   AF-A0A3M6H3S3-F1
#
_cell.length_a   1.000
_cell.length_b   1.000
_cell.length_c   1.000
_cell.angle_alpha   90.00
_cell.angle_beta   90.00
_cell.angle_gamma   90.00
#
_symmetry.space_group_name_H-M   'P 1'
#
loop_
_entity.id
_entity.type
_entity.pdbx_description
1 polymer ?
#
loop_
_entity_poly.entity_id
_entity_poly.type
_entity_poly.pdbx_seq_one_letter_code
_entity_poly.pdbx_strand_id
1 'polypeptide(L)'
;MRIRIKYQDGAGNMTERDISDPCKETDKTIDAFCHMRSERRSFHLDRIMHSVATNTGELLSPYQLVPLMRAPDSIDSLTWQVRPAIKALKFFSLTTRGFSKRERQHLNKFVKELVALPQSDEEISDWVYDLWCADLYQYRDGDEKKYKGLLEYIPPSLLEVCRAYANKIVGGAANKPENSGWGERIDEEFGPHPLF
;
A
#
# COMPACT_ATOMS: atom_id res chain seq x y z
N MET A 1 -25.20 6.41 2.85
CA MET A 1 -24.59 5.06 2.80
C MET A 1 -23.47 5.00 3.81
N ARG A 2 -23.34 3.92 4.60
CA ARG A 2 -22.25 3.75 5.58
C ARG A 2 -21.18 2.82 5.00
N ILE A 3 -19.94 3.28 4.99
CA ILE A 3 -18.79 2.58 4.43
C ILE A 3 -17.84 2.29 5.57
N ARG A 4 -17.39 1.05 5.67
CA ARG A 4 -16.33 0.66 6.60
C ARG A 4 -15.00 0.70 5.87
N ILE A 5 -14.08 1.50 6.36
CA ILE A 5 -12.74 1.65 5.81
C ILE A 5 -11.69 1.13 6.80
N LYS A 6 -10.65 0.50 6.26
CA LYS A 6 -9.38 0.29 6.96
C LYS A 6 -8.45 1.41 6.53
N TYR A 7 -8.14 2.28 7.47
CA TYR A 7 -7.42 3.53 7.24
C TYR A 7 -6.10 3.55 7.97
N GLN A 8 -5.03 3.85 7.23
CA GLN A 8 -3.71 4.12 7.76
C GLN A 8 -3.64 5.59 8.17
N ASP A 9 -3.52 5.88 9.47
CA ASP A 9 -3.46 7.27 9.94
C ASP A 9 -2.12 7.95 9.59
N GLY A 10 -2.00 9.26 9.83
CA GLY A 10 -0.75 9.98 9.55
C GLY A 10 0.46 9.52 10.36
N ALA A 11 0.22 8.77 11.43
CA ALA A 11 1.24 8.12 12.22
C ALA A 11 1.44 6.65 11.81
N GLY A 12 0.90 6.13 10.71
CA GLY A 12 1.14 4.75 10.28
C GLY A 12 0.25 3.69 10.94
N ASN A 13 -0.60 4.04 11.91
CA ASN A 13 -1.43 3.05 12.56
C ASN A 13 -2.59 2.65 11.65
N MET A 14 -2.82 1.34 11.56
CA MET A 14 -3.99 0.80 10.89
C MET A 14 -5.19 0.86 11.81
N THR A 15 -6.28 1.41 11.30
CA THR A 15 -7.49 1.64 12.09
C THR A 15 -8.74 1.36 11.28
N GLU A 16 -9.76 0.77 11.91
CA GLU A 16 -11.07 0.62 11.27
C GLU A 16 -11.93 1.86 11.58
N ARG A 17 -12.61 2.38 10.56
CA ARG A 17 -13.49 3.54 10.67
C ARG A 17 -14.76 3.27 9.88
N ASP A 18 -15.89 3.64 10.47
CA ASP A 18 -17.12 3.77 9.70
C ASP A 18 -17.28 5.24 9.30
N ILE A 19 -17.49 5.48 8.01
CA ILE A 19 -17.71 6.80 7.43
C ILE A 19 -19.04 6.87 6.68
N SER A 20 -19.62 8.07 6.59
CA SER A 20 -20.76 8.35 5.71
C SER A 20 -20.62 9.69 5.01
N ASP A 21 -21.41 9.85 3.95
CA ASP A 21 -21.57 11.11 3.20
C ASP A 21 -20.25 11.69 2.69
N PRO A 22 -19.43 10.88 1.98
CA PRO A 22 -18.16 11.33 1.45
C PRO A 22 -18.38 12.40 0.39
N CYS A 23 -17.65 13.50 0.49
CA CYS A 23 -17.58 14.55 -0.52
C CYS A 23 -16.13 14.81 -0.90
N LYS A 24 -15.93 15.33 -2.11
CA LYS A 24 -14.61 15.73 -2.58
C LYS A 24 -14.15 16.95 -1.78
N GLU A 25 -12.98 16.85 -1.16
CA GLU A 25 -12.32 17.98 -0.50
C GLU A 25 -11.14 18.47 -1.37
N THR A 26 -10.28 17.54 -1.80
CA THR A 26 -9.22 17.78 -2.80
C THR A 26 -9.20 16.66 -3.83
N ASP A 27 -8.24 16.65 -4.76
CA ASP A 27 -8.05 15.52 -5.69
C ASP A 27 -7.54 14.24 -5.01
N LYS A 28 -6.99 14.35 -3.79
CA LYS A 28 -6.42 13.21 -3.05
C LYS A 28 -7.12 12.94 -1.71
N THR A 29 -8.01 13.82 -1.28
CA THR A 29 -8.74 13.70 -0.01
C THR A 29 -10.25 13.81 -0.20
N ILE A 30 -10.96 13.04 0.61
CA ILE A 30 -12.40 13.16 0.80
C ILE A 30 -12.68 13.69 2.21
N ASP A 31 -13.70 14.52 2.34
CA ASP A 31 -14.28 14.86 3.62
C ASP A 31 -15.50 13.95 3.87
N ALA A 32 -15.57 13.33 5.03
CA ALA A 32 -16.64 12.40 5.38
C ALA A 32 -16.97 12.45 6.87
N PHE A 33 -18.20 12.12 7.23
CA PHE A 33 -18.59 12.02 8.64
C PHE A 33 -18.02 10.73 9.25
N CYS A 34 -17.12 10.86 10.23
CA CYS A 34 -16.50 9.74 10.92
C CYS A 34 -17.32 9.36 12.16
N HIS A 35 -17.96 8.19 12.12
CA HIS A 35 -18.86 7.75 13.21
C HIS A 35 -18.12 7.47 14.52
N MET A 36 -16.85 7.05 14.45
CA MET A 36 -16.03 6.81 15.64
C MET A 36 -15.67 8.10 16.40
N ARG A 37 -15.55 9.22 15.69
CA ARG A 37 -15.22 10.52 16.27
C ARG A 37 -16.42 11.46 16.39
N SER A 38 -17.55 11.08 15.82
CA SER A 38 -18.79 11.86 15.77
C SER A 38 -18.60 13.26 15.15
N GLU A 39 -17.74 13.37 14.15
CA GLU A 39 -17.41 14.63 13.48
C GLU A 39 -16.97 14.41 12.03
N ARG A 40 -16.94 15.47 11.22
CA ARG A 40 -16.40 15.43 9.85
C ARG A 40 -14.87 15.45 9.87
N ARG A 41 -14.25 14.60 9.06
CA ARG A 41 -12.79 14.44 8.97
C ARG A 41 -12.36 14.25 7.51
N SER A 42 -11.18 14.74 7.20
CA SER A 42 -10.50 14.54 5.93
C SER A 42 -9.78 13.18 5.90
N PHE A 43 -9.98 12.41 4.84
CA PHE A 43 -9.36 11.12 4.61
C PHE A 43 -8.61 11.11 3.28
N HIS A 44 -7.31 10.85 3.33
CA HIS A 44 -6.49 10.68 2.13
C HIS A 44 -6.77 9.33 1.46
N LEU A 45 -7.05 9.31 0.16
CA LEU A 45 -7.49 8.11 -0.56
C LEU A 45 -6.42 7.01 -0.59
N ASP A 46 -5.15 7.39 -0.71
CA ASP A 46 -4.02 6.46 -0.73
C ASP A 46 -3.78 5.72 0.60
N ARG A 47 -4.42 6.19 1.69
CA ARG A 47 -4.36 5.62 3.05
C ARG A 47 -5.54 4.72 3.37
N ILE A 48 -6.54 4.66 2.50
CA ILE A 48 -7.64 3.69 2.59
C ILE A 48 -7.13 2.38 1.98
N MET A 49 -6.77 1.41 2.83
CA MET A 49 -6.23 0.11 2.39
C MET A 49 -7.35 -0.85 1.97
N HIS A 50 -8.55 -0.65 2.50
CA HIS A 50 -9.70 -1.49 2.24
C HIS A 50 -10.97 -0.69 2.52
N SER A 51 -12.01 -0.86 1.71
CA SER A 51 -13.30 -0.20 1.90
C SER A 51 -14.45 -1.10 1.47
N VAL A 52 -15.47 -1.21 2.32
CA VAL A 52 -16.65 -2.04 2.06
C VAL A 52 -17.95 -1.30 2.39
N ALA A 53 -18.97 -1.51 1.58
CA ALA A 53 -20.33 -1.09 1.88
C ALA A 53 -20.88 -1.93 3.04
N THR A 54 -21.27 -1.29 4.15
CA THR A 54 -21.67 -2.04 5.37
C THR A 54 -22.98 -2.82 5.22
N ASN A 55 -23.84 -2.44 4.28
CA ASN A 55 -25.14 -3.06 4.03
C ASN A 55 -25.08 -4.25 3.07
N THR A 56 -24.13 -4.26 2.12
CA THR A 56 -24.01 -5.32 1.10
C THR A 56 -22.76 -6.17 1.25
N GLY A 57 -21.76 -5.71 2.00
CA GLY A 57 -20.43 -6.33 2.05
C GLY A 57 -19.61 -6.10 0.78
N GLU A 58 -20.12 -5.32 -0.18
CA GLU A 58 -19.44 -5.07 -1.45
C GLU A 58 -18.15 -4.28 -1.24
N LEU A 59 -17.09 -4.72 -1.90
CA LEU A 59 -15.81 -4.02 -1.98
C LEU A 59 -15.94 -2.75 -2.82
N LEU A 60 -15.61 -1.61 -2.23
CA LEU A 60 -15.67 -0.31 -2.91
C LEU A 60 -14.26 0.20 -3.15
N SER A 61 -13.98 0.68 -4.36
CA SER A 61 -12.74 1.41 -4.61
C SER A 61 -12.78 2.78 -3.91
N PRO A 62 -11.74 3.18 -3.17
CA PRO A 62 -11.66 4.52 -2.56
C PRO A 62 -11.87 5.65 -3.58
N TYR A 63 -11.43 5.43 -4.82
CA TYR A 63 -11.53 6.40 -5.93
C TYR A 63 -12.91 6.45 -6.59
N GLN A 64 -13.82 5.57 -6.17
CA GLN A 64 -15.21 5.54 -6.64
C GLN A 64 -16.21 6.05 -5.59
N LEU A 65 -15.76 6.31 -4.36
CA LEU A 65 -16.59 6.78 -3.25
C LEU A 65 -17.26 8.12 -3.54
N VAL A 66 -16.60 8.98 -4.33
CA VAL A 66 -17.14 10.28 -4.75
C VAL A 66 -17.15 10.34 -6.28
N PRO A 67 -18.30 10.61 -6.93
CA PRO A 67 -18.40 10.64 -8.40
C PRO A 67 -17.39 11.57 -9.09
N LEU A 68 -17.10 12.73 -8.50
CA LEU A 68 -16.16 13.73 -9.04
C LEU A 68 -14.68 13.31 -8.99
N MET A 69 -14.36 12.20 -8.30
CA MET A 69 -12.99 11.68 -8.16
C MET A 69 -12.78 10.39 -8.97
N ARG A 70 -13.80 9.93 -9.69
CA ARG A 70 -13.73 8.71 -10.49
C ARG A 70 -12.75 8.92 -11.63
N ALA A 71 -11.67 8.15 -11.61
CA ALA A 71 -10.69 8.08 -12.68
C ALA A 71 -10.39 6.60 -12.93
N PRO A 72 -11.26 5.87 -13.65
CA PRO A 72 -11.19 4.40 -13.76
C PRO A 72 -9.86 3.91 -14.33
N ASP A 73 -9.24 4.69 -15.21
CA ASP A 73 -7.98 4.34 -15.89
C ASP A 73 -6.73 4.89 -15.17
N SER A 74 -6.89 5.54 -14.01
CA SER A 74 -5.74 6.01 -13.23
C SER A 74 -5.01 4.83 -12.60
N ILE A 75 -3.67 4.93 -12.47
CA ILE A 75 -2.86 3.94 -11.74
C ILE A 75 -3.47 3.68 -10.35
N ASP A 76 -3.98 4.74 -9.74
CA ASP A 76 -4.61 4.68 -8.43
C ASP A 76 -5.85 3.77 -8.36
N SER A 77 -6.78 3.97 -9.29
CA SER A 77 -8.01 3.18 -9.39
C SER A 77 -7.75 1.76 -9.87
N LEU A 78 -6.69 1.52 -10.63
CA LEU A 78 -6.36 0.20 -11.15
C LEU A 78 -5.62 -0.65 -10.12
N THR A 79 -4.85 -0.02 -9.21
CA THR A 79 -3.97 -0.73 -8.26
C THR A 79 -4.52 -0.83 -6.83
N TRP A 80 -5.69 -0.26 -6.53
CA TRP A 80 -6.14 -0.09 -5.14
C TRP A 80 -6.20 -1.40 -4.32
N GLN A 81 -6.62 -2.52 -4.93
CA GLN A 81 -6.71 -3.83 -4.25
C GLN A 81 -5.35 -4.44 -3.94
N VAL A 82 -4.35 -4.13 -4.77
CA VAL A 82 -2.99 -4.67 -4.64
C VAL A 82 -2.04 -3.69 -3.95
N ARG A 83 -2.57 -2.53 -3.53
CA ARG A 83 -1.79 -1.44 -2.96
C ARG A 83 -1.00 -1.81 -1.70
N PRO A 84 -1.53 -2.60 -0.76
CA PRO A 84 -0.74 -3.02 0.40
C PRO A 84 0.54 -3.76 -0.02
N ALA A 85 0.46 -4.62 -1.03
CA ALA A 85 1.60 -5.35 -1.57
C ALA A 85 2.66 -4.42 -2.20
N ILE A 86 2.22 -3.43 -2.99
CA ILE A 86 3.11 -2.43 -3.61
C ILE A 86 3.81 -1.60 -2.53
N LYS A 87 3.06 -1.11 -1.54
CA LYS A 87 3.62 -0.33 -0.41
C LYS A 87 4.60 -1.17 0.41
N ALA A 88 4.28 -2.45 0.65
CA ALA A 88 5.13 -3.36 1.40
C ALA A 88 6.47 -3.60 0.71
N LEU A 89 6.47 -3.91 -0.60
CA LEU A 89 7.71 -4.06 -1.37
C LEU A 89 8.50 -2.77 -1.49
N LYS A 90 7.83 -1.62 -1.61
CA LYS A 90 8.49 -0.30 -1.56
C LYS A 90 9.22 -0.12 -0.23
N PHE A 91 8.54 -0.38 0.88
CA PHE A 91 9.12 -0.24 2.21
C PHE A 91 10.27 -1.22 2.45
N PHE A 92 10.11 -2.47 2.04
CA PHE A 92 11.16 -3.49 2.08
C PHE A 92 12.40 -3.04 1.30
N SER A 93 12.21 -2.52 0.09
CA SER A 93 13.29 -1.97 -0.72
C SER A 93 14.01 -0.80 -0.04
N LEU A 94 13.26 0.17 0.50
CA LEU A 94 13.79 1.33 1.24
C LEU A 94 14.63 0.95 2.48
N THR A 95 14.32 -0.17 3.12
CA THR A 95 14.96 -0.62 4.37
C THR A 95 16.03 -1.68 4.18
N THR A 96 16.25 -2.17 2.95
CA THR A 96 17.28 -3.17 2.64
C THR A 96 18.37 -2.60 1.73
N ARG A 97 18.07 -2.43 0.44
CA ARG A 97 19.02 -1.99 -0.60
C ARG A 97 18.90 -0.51 -0.94
N GLY A 98 17.84 0.16 -0.46
CA GLY A 98 17.46 1.51 -0.84
C GLY A 98 16.59 1.53 -2.10
N PHE A 99 16.17 2.73 -2.53
CA PHE A 99 15.20 2.89 -3.62
C PHE A 99 15.81 3.54 -4.87
N SER A 100 16.85 2.89 -5.41
CA SER A 100 17.58 3.36 -6.59
C SER A 100 16.88 2.98 -7.90
N LYS A 101 17.45 3.37 -9.05
CA LYS A 101 16.89 3.08 -10.38
C LYS A 101 16.62 1.58 -10.59
N ARG A 102 17.50 0.70 -10.10
CA ARG A 102 17.36 -0.76 -10.23
C ARG A 102 16.14 -1.28 -9.47
N GLU A 103 15.97 -0.89 -8.22
CA GLU A 103 14.85 -1.32 -7.40
C GLU A 103 13.52 -0.73 -7.91
N ARG A 104 13.52 0.50 -8.43
CA ARG A 104 12.36 1.08 -9.11
C ARG A 104 11.92 0.23 -10.30
N GLN A 105 12.87 -0.24 -11.13
CA GLN A 105 12.54 -1.14 -12.24
C GLN A 105 11.93 -2.47 -11.78
N HIS A 106 12.40 -3.02 -10.65
CA HIS A 106 11.76 -4.21 -10.08
C HIS A 106 10.33 -3.91 -9.63
N LEU A 107 10.07 -2.77 -8.99
CA LEU A 107 8.71 -2.40 -8.60
C LEU A 107 7.81 -2.10 -9.79
N ASN A 108 8.28 -1.45 -10.86
CA ASN A 108 7.47 -1.23 -12.06
C ASN A 108 7.02 -2.55 -12.69
N LYS A 109 7.96 -3.50 -12.81
CA LYS A 109 7.65 -4.86 -13.30
C LYS A 109 6.63 -5.55 -12.41
N PHE A 110 6.80 -5.46 -11.09
CA PHE A 110 5.82 -6.00 -10.13
C PHE A 110 4.44 -5.40 -10.34
N VAL A 111 4.32 -4.07 -10.40
CA VAL A 111 3.04 -3.39 -10.61
C VAL A 111 2.38 -3.82 -11.92
N LYS A 112 3.14 -3.89 -13.01
CA LYS A 112 2.65 -4.32 -14.34
C LYS A 112 2.26 -5.80 -14.40
N GLU A 113 2.88 -6.64 -13.57
CA GLU A 113 2.53 -8.06 -13.45
C GLU A 113 1.21 -8.24 -12.70
N LEU A 114 0.92 -7.39 -11.72
CA LEU A 114 -0.33 -7.44 -10.96
C LEU A 114 -1.51 -6.81 -11.71
N VAL A 115 -1.26 -5.75 -12.46
CA VAL A 115 -2.30 -4.93 -13.09
C VAL A 115 -1.82 -4.47 -14.45
N ALA A 116 -2.64 -4.71 -15.49
CA ALA A 116 -2.38 -4.17 -16.81
C ALA A 116 -2.54 -2.64 -16.79
N LEU A 117 -1.41 -1.93 -16.83
CA LEU A 117 -1.37 -0.47 -16.81
C LEU A 117 -0.97 0.08 -18.20
N PRO A 118 -1.72 1.04 -18.76
CA PRO A 118 -1.33 1.73 -19.99
C PRO A 118 -0.16 2.71 -19.79
N GLN A 119 0.17 3.07 -18.54
CA GLN A 119 1.19 4.06 -18.22
C GLN A 119 2.64 3.57 -18.45
N SER A 120 3.52 4.53 -18.72
CA SER A 120 4.96 4.30 -18.90
C SER A 120 5.65 3.86 -17.60
N ASP A 121 6.87 3.33 -17.72
CA ASP A 121 7.68 2.95 -16.56
C ASP A 121 8.04 4.18 -15.72
N GLU A 122 8.27 5.33 -16.33
CA GLU A 122 8.55 6.60 -15.65
C GLU A 122 7.35 7.05 -14.81
N GLU A 123 6.15 7.07 -15.38
CA GLU A 123 4.92 7.45 -14.67
C GLU A 123 4.64 6.52 -13.48
N ILE A 124 4.85 5.21 -13.64
CA ILE A 124 4.71 4.24 -12.55
C ILE A 124 5.80 4.47 -11.50
N SER A 125 7.04 4.76 -11.91
CA SER A 125 8.15 5.02 -10.98
C SER A 125 7.86 6.22 -10.09
N ASP A 126 7.38 7.31 -10.68
CA ASP A 126 7.06 8.55 -9.98
C ASP A 126 5.87 8.34 -9.04
N TRP A 127 4.82 7.66 -9.51
CA TRP A 127 3.69 7.28 -8.66
C TRP A 127 4.13 6.41 -7.47
N VAL A 128 4.90 5.33 -7.70
CA VAL A 128 5.42 4.49 -6.63
C VAL A 128 6.30 5.31 -5.68
N TYR A 129 7.12 6.22 -6.19
CA TYR A 129 7.98 7.08 -5.37
C TYR A 129 7.16 7.98 -4.43
N ASP A 130 6.02 8.49 -4.88
CA ASP A 130 5.14 9.34 -4.08
C ASP A 130 4.23 8.58 -3.12
N LEU A 131 4.02 7.27 -3.33
CA LEU A 131 3.17 6.47 -2.44
C LEU A 131 3.69 6.43 -1.00
N TRP A 132 2.91 6.91 -0.05
CA TRP A 132 3.26 6.76 1.34
C TRP A 132 3.07 5.31 1.82
N CYS A 133 4.08 4.68 2.44
CA CYS A 133 4.06 3.28 2.85
C CYS A 133 4.03 3.10 4.37
N ALA A 134 5.08 3.50 5.08
CA ALA A 134 5.14 3.60 6.53
C ALA A 134 6.27 4.57 6.94
N ASP A 135 6.34 4.94 8.22
CA ASP A 135 7.36 5.85 8.74
C ASP A 135 8.72 5.13 8.85
N LEU A 136 9.67 5.52 7.98
CA LEU A 136 11.02 4.95 7.96
C LEU A 136 11.83 5.30 9.19
N TYR A 137 11.60 6.47 9.81
CA TYR A 137 12.36 6.90 10.99
C TYR A 137 11.94 6.05 12.19
N GLN A 138 10.64 5.94 12.44
CA GLN A 138 10.12 5.15 13.55
C GLN A 138 10.47 3.67 13.42
N TYR A 139 10.43 3.13 12.20
CA TYR A 139 10.88 1.76 11.96
C TYR A 139 12.36 1.56 12.30
N ARG A 140 13.23 2.52 11.93
CA ARG A 140 14.66 2.47 12.26
C ARG A 140 14.93 2.59 13.76
N ASP A 141 14.02 3.23 14.50
CA ASP A 141 14.05 3.31 15.96
C ASP A 141 13.42 2.07 16.64
N GLY A 142 12.99 1.07 15.86
CA GLY A 142 12.48 -0.22 16.35
C GLY A 142 10.96 -0.32 16.47
N ASP A 143 10.18 0.69 16.08
CA ASP A 143 8.72 0.60 16.01
C ASP A 143 8.27 -0.02 14.68
N GLU A 144 8.15 -1.34 14.67
CA GLU A 144 7.73 -2.13 13.50
C GLU A 144 6.21 -2.20 13.35
N LYS A 145 5.42 -1.75 14.34
CA LYS A 145 3.97 -2.02 14.41
C LYS A 145 3.22 -1.53 13.18
N LYS A 146 3.61 -0.36 12.69
CA LYS A 146 2.97 0.33 11.54
C LYS A 146 3.22 -0.41 10.24
N TYR A 147 4.43 -0.94 10.11
CA TYR A 147 4.80 -1.71 8.94
C TYR A 147 4.18 -3.10 8.97
N LYS A 148 4.20 -3.81 10.12
CA LYS A 148 3.49 -5.10 10.26
C LYS A 148 2.00 -4.98 9.98
N GLY A 149 1.38 -3.91 10.48
CA GLY A 149 -0.02 -3.60 10.17
C GLY A 149 -0.29 -3.39 8.68
N LEU A 150 0.68 -2.92 7.88
CA LEU A 150 0.54 -2.85 6.41
C LEU A 150 0.58 -4.25 5.78
N LEU A 151 1.46 -5.13 6.29
CA LEU A 151 1.67 -6.48 5.75
C LEU A 151 0.43 -7.37 5.92
N GLU A 152 -0.33 -7.20 7.01
CA GLU A 152 -1.61 -7.90 7.26
C GLU A 152 -2.66 -7.70 6.15
N TYR A 153 -2.56 -6.62 5.37
CA TYR A 153 -3.52 -6.31 4.30
C TYR A 153 -3.02 -6.73 2.92
N ILE A 154 -1.86 -7.38 2.82
CA ILE A 154 -1.45 -8.00 1.56
C ILE A 154 -2.44 -9.13 1.24
N PRO A 155 -3.11 -9.12 0.08
CA PRO A 155 -3.93 -10.25 -0.33
C PRO A 155 -3.10 -11.54 -0.31
N PRO A 156 -3.57 -12.63 0.33
CA PRO A 156 -2.77 -13.86 0.45
C PRO A 156 -2.29 -14.43 -0.89
N SER A 157 -3.08 -14.23 -1.95
CA SER A 157 -2.74 -14.62 -3.33
C SER A 157 -1.52 -13.90 -3.90
N LEU A 158 -1.07 -12.81 -3.28
CA LEU A 158 0.07 -12.00 -3.74
C LEU A 158 1.36 -12.25 -2.94
N LEU A 159 1.32 -13.01 -1.84
CA LEU A 159 2.48 -13.22 -0.97
C LEU A 159 3.65 -13.86 -1.73
N GLU A 160 3.39 -14.88 -2.53
CA GLU A 160 4.43 -15.56 -3.32
C GLU A 160 5.08 -14.63 -4.35
N VAL A 161 4.28 -13.80 -5.02
CA VAL A 161 4.79 -12.80 -5.98
C VAL A 161 5.62 -11.73 -5.25
N CYS A 162 5.16 -11.28 -4.07
CA CYS A 162 5.94 -10.38 -3.22
C CYS A 162 7.28 -11.00 -2.84
N ARG A 163 7.29 -12.26 -2.39
CA ARG A 163 8.51 -13.01 -2.03
C ARG A 163 9.49 -13.08 -3.21
N ALA A 164 9.01 -13.41 -4.40
CA ALA A 164 9.83 -13.47 -5.60
C ALA A 164 10.49 -12.12 -5.94
N TYR A 165 9.76 -11.01 -5.80
CA TYR A 165 10.32 -9.68 -6.04
C TYR A 165 11.22 -9.18 -4.91
N ALA A 166 10.94 -9.51 -3.66
CA ALA A 166 11.81 -9.23 -2.53
C ALA A 166 13.19 -9.90 -2.73
N ASN A 167 13.21 -11.16 -3.17
CA ASN A 167 14.43 -11.87 -3.56
C ASN A 167 15.20 -11.16 -4.69
N LYS A 168 14.51 -10.71 -5.75
CA LYS A 168 15.15 -9.94 -6.85
C LYS A 168 15.76 -8.62 -6.36
N ILE A 169 15.09 -7.92 -5.43
CA ILE A 169 15.57 -6.68 -4.84
C ILE A 169 16.89 -6.93 -4.11
N VAL A 170 16.96 -7.94 -3.24
CA VAL A 170 18.16 -8.20 -2.42
C VAL A 170 19.29 -8.89 -3.18
N GLY A 171 19.01 -9.73 -4.18
CA GLY A 171 19.98 -10.63 -4.79
C GLY A 171 20.89 -10.07 -5.90
N GLY A 172 20.83 -8.78 -6.24
CA GLY A 172 21.38 -8.30 -7.53
C GLY A 172 22.48 -7.23 -7.50
N ALA A 173 23.42 -7.26 -6.56
CA ALA A 173 24.66 -6.49 -6.72
C ALA A 173 25.87 -7.36 -6.37
N ALA A 174 26.67 -7.69 -7.40
CA ALA A 174 27.91 -8.47 -7.28
C ALA A 174 28.93 -7.93 -6.25
N ASN A 175 28.78 -6.66 -5.85
CA ASN A 175 29.71 -5.94 -4.96
C ASN A 175 29.14 -5.62 -3.57
N LYS A 176 27.98 -6.18 -3.19
CA LYS A 176 27.42 -5.97 -1.85
C LYS A 176 26.99 -7.32 -1.26
N PRO A 177 27.65 -7.79 -0.19
CA PRO A 177 27.38 -9.11 0.38
C PRO A 177 25.90 -9.26 0.71
N GLU A 178 25.36 -10.45 0.46
CA GLU A 178 24.03 -10.83 0.95
C GLU A 178 24.05 -10.80 2.47
N ASN A 179 23.14 -10.03 3.06
CA ASN A 179 22.88 -10.10 4.49
C ASN A 179 21.95 -11.31 4.70
N SER A 180 22.41 -12.31 5.45
CA SER A 180 21.63 -13.53 5.73
C SER A 180 20.27 -13.22 6.38
N GLY A 181 20.19 -12.14 7.17
CA GLY A 181 18.94 -11.72 7.82
C GLY A 181 17.86 -11.22 6.84
N TRP A 182 18.20 -10.92 5.58
CA TRP A 182 17.18 -10.58 4.58
C TRP A 182 16.40 -11.79 4.10
N GLY A 183 17.02 -12.98 4.04
CA GLY A 183 16.31 -14.21 3.67
C GLY A 183 15.25 -14.55 4.72
N GLU A 184 15.64 -14.53 6.00
CA GLU A 184 14.74 -14.74 7.14
C GLU A 184 13.58 -13.73 7.11
N ARG A 185 13.89 -12.44 6.95
CA ARG A 185 12.87 -11.39 6.84
C ARG A 185 11.90 -11.61 5.68
N ILE A 186 12.39 -12.06 4.51
CA ILE A 186 11.52 -12.37 3.36
C ILE A 186 10.55 -13.50 3.68
N ASP A 187 10.98 -14.50 4.45
CA ASP A 187 10.15 -15.62 4.84
C ASP A 187 9.14 -15.23 5.92
N GLU A 188 9.54 -14.38 6.87
CA GLU A 188 8.65 -13.80 7.88
C GLU A 188 7.60 -12.87 7.25
N GLU A 189 7.97 -12.11 6.22
CA GLU A 189 7.10 -11.07 5.64
C GLU A 189 6.25 -11.53 4.45
N PHE A 190 6.81 -12.40 3.60
CA PHE A 190 6.17 -12.79 2.34
C PHE A 190 6.08 -14.32 2.21
N GLY A 191 6.35 -15.05 3.29
CA GLY A 191 6.15 -16.49 3.36
C GLY A 191 4.68 -16.90 3.29
N PRO A 192 4.40 -18.21 3.20
CA PRO A 192 3.03 -18.74 3.16
C PRO A 192 2.26 -18.52 4.48
N HIS A 193 2.99 -18.36 5.58
CA HIS A 193 2.46 -18.07 6.91
C HIS A 193 3.25 -16.92 7.52
N PRO A 194 2.98 -15.67 7.09
CA PRO A 194 3.70 -14.52 7.58
C PRO A 194 3.53 -14.34 9.10
N LEU A 195 4.56 -13.85 9.77
CA LEU A 195 4.59 -13.67 11.22
C LEU A 195 4.28 -12.21 11.59
N PHE A 196 2.99 -11.84 11.54
CA PHE A 196 2.50 -10.50 11.90
C PHE A 196 1.46 -10.55 13.01
#